data_AF-A0A075I2U6-F1
#
_entry.id   AF-A0A075I2U6-F1
#
_cell.length_a   1.000
_cell.length_b   1.000
_cell.length_c   1.000
_cell.angle_alpha   90.00
_cell.angle_beta   90.00
_cell.angle_gamma   90.00
#
_symmetry.space_group_name_H-M   'P 1'
#
loop_
_entity.id
_entity.type
_entity.pdbx_description
1 polymer ?
#
loop_
_entity_poly.entity_id
_entity_poly.type
_entity_poly.pdbx_seq_one_letter_code
_entity_poly.pdbx_strand_id
1 'polypeptide(L)'
;MAQIDSILSDFHIDAIKIGMVYNSQIIKVIHSKLRNIKVPIVIDPIIKSTTGATLLKKSALHDYRKMIIPLADVITPNKYEAKVLSGISNINKSAKKIQLMGANCVIITGATSSNIQISDFILEENKKYVISGKKIPIRNHGSGCNYSASIAISLAKGNTIRYAVKAAKDYVYQSIKNSKNIGKGVHITHKDTSDGMRKLSYSINHFKQIKNIYKVIPECQTNFVFAKKNPKIIKDVLGISGRLVKSGKEVVTAGEIVYGGSQHVGTAVIQVNKKFPEVRSAINIKYDPKIIAKAKKSKFTVLSYDRNKEPKKSKQKENSSISWGIFNTLNAKSPDIIYHKGDVGKEPMILIFGKNPDDVIKKVSKLRPYH
;
A
#
# COMPACT_ATOMS: atom_id res chain seq x y z
N MET A 1 14.45 2.26 -27.19
CA MET A 1 15.37 3.05 -26.33
C MET A 1 14.65 4.24 -25.71
N ALA A 2 13.91 5.03 -26.49
CA ALA A 2 13.17 6.21 -26.04
C ALA A 2 12.34 6.07 -24.74
N GLN A 3 11.70 4.92 -24.50
CA GLN A 3 10.88 4.72 -23.30
C GLN A 3 11.67 4.71 -21.99
N ILE A 4 12.86 4.08 -21.95
CA ILE A 4 13.69 4.06 -20.73
C ILE A 4 14.21 5.46 -20.45
N ASP A 5 14.71 6.13 -21.49
CA ASP A 5 15.27 7.48 -21.38
C ASP A 5 14.23 8.48 -20.88
N SER A 6 13.02 8.45 -21.44
CA SER A 6 11.93 9.35 -21.04
C SER A 6 11.56 9.17 -19.56
N ILE A 7 11.53 7.94 -19.05
CA ILE A 7 11.19 7.70 -17.64
C ILE A 7 12.32 8.16 -16.73
N LEU A 8 13.57 7.84 -17.07
CA LEU A 8 14.74 8.20 -16.26
C LEU A 8 15.00 9.71 -16.22
N SER A 9 14.63 10.45 -17.27
CA SER A 9 14.80 11.91 -17.32
C SER A 9 13.69 12.70 -16.62
N ASP A 10 12.49 12.12 -16.50
CA ASP A 10 11.29 12.83 -16.03
C ASP A 10 10.89 12.48 -14.59
N PHE A 11 11.18 11.24 -14.14
CA PHE A 11 10.76 10.76 -12.84
C PHE A 11 11.94 10.50 -11.90
N HIS A 12 11.75 10.80 -10.61
CA HIS A 12 12.58 10.23 -9.56
C HIS A 12 12.24 8.74 -9.41
N ILE A 13 13.23 7.88 -9.67
CA ILE A 13 13.07 6.42 -9.58
C ILE A 13 13.70 5.92 -8.29
N ASP A 14 12.90 5.33 -7.39
CA ASP A 14 13.39 4.81 -6.11
C ASP A 14 13.91 3.37 -6.19
N ALA A 15 13.48 2.57 -7.19
CA ALA A 15 13.94 1.21 -7.44
C ALA A 15 13.56 0.74 -8.84
N ILE A 16 14.27 -0.26 -9.35
CA ILE A 16 14.01 -0.87 -10.66
C ILE A 16 13.80 -2.37 -10.49
N LYS A 17 12.78 -2.91 -11.16
CA LYS A 17 12.61 -4.35 -11.33
C LYS A 17 12.84 -4.72 -12.79
N ILE A 18 13.74 -5.68 -13.02
CA ILE A 18 13.92 -6.32 -14.33
C ILE A 18 13.19 -7.66 -14.29
N GLY A 19 12.19 -7.83 -15.15
CA GLY A 19 11.46 -9.08 -15.33
C GLY A 19 12.01 -9.91 -16.49
N MET A 20 11.11 -10.53 -17.24
CA MET A 20 11.45 -11.34 -18.42
C MET A 20 12.24 -10.52 -19.45
N VAL A 21 13.42 -11.01 -19.83
CA VAL A 21 14.24 -10.45 -20.91
C VAL A 21 14.44 -11.51 -21.99
N TYR A 22 14.04 -11.20 -23.23
CA TYR A 22 13.90 -12.21 -24.28
C TYR A 22 15.22 -12.56 -25.01
N ASN A 23 16.04 -11.56 -25.37
CA ASN A 23 17.20 -11.75 -26.25
C ASN A 23 18.38 -10.81 -25.93
N SER A 24 19.54 -11.06 -26.56
CA SER A 24 20.77 -10.27 -26.41
C SER A 24 20.63 -8.80 -26.76
N GLN A 25 19.81 -8.44 -27.76
CA GLN A 25 19.65 -7.03 -28.14
C GLN A 25 19.01 -6.24 -26.99
N ILE A 26 17.97 -6.78 -26.36
CA ILE A 26 17.32 -6.18 -25.19
C ILE A 26 18.30 -6.13 -24.01
N ILE A 27 19.07 -7.19 -23.77
CA ILE A 27 20.07 -7.25 -22.70
C ILE A 27 21.09 -6.11 -22.83
N LYS A 28 21.64 -5.91 -24.03
CA LYS A 28 22.62 -4.86 -24.30
C LYS A 28 22.04 -3.47 -24.04
N VAL A 29 20.78 -3.23 -24.44
CA VAL A 29 20.09 -1.96 -24.17
C VAL A 29 19.88 -1.74 -22.68
N ILE A 30 19.36 -2.74 -21.95
CA ILE A 30 19.14 -2.66 -20.50
C ILE A 30 20.47 -2.34 -19.79
N HIS A 31 21.52 -3.12 -20.07
CA HIS A 31 22.82 -2.90 -19.46
C HIS A 31 23.39 -1.51 -19.76
N SER A 32 23.31 -1.06 -21.02
CA SER A 32 23.80 0.27 -21.39
C SER A 32 23.10 1.40 -20.62
N LYS A 33 21.81 1.25 -20.31
CA LYS A 33 21.02 2.29 -19.64
C LYS A 33 21.12 2.22 -18.11
N LEU A 34 21.22 1.02 -17.55
CA LEU A 34 21.09 0.82 -16.10
C LEU A 34 22.42 0.67 -15.36
N ARG A 35 23.54 0.36 -16.05
CA ARG A 35 24.85 0.08 -15.40
C ARG A 35 25.39 1.17 -14.48
N ASN A 36 24.96 2.42 -14.67
CA ASN A 36 25.43 3.57 -13.89
C ASN A 36 24.37 4.09 -12.91
N ILE A 37 23.21 3.45 -12.82
CA ILE A 37 22.12 3.86 -11.93
C ILE A 37 22.38 3.31 -10.53
N LYS A 38 22.17 4.16 -9.51
CA LYS A 38 22.43 3.86 -8.09
C LYS A 38 21.15 3.70 -7.27
N VAL A 39 20.17 2.98 -7.80
CA VAL A 39 18.92 2.66 -7.12
C VAL A 39 18.81 1.14 -7.00
N PRO A 40 18.13 0.58 -6.00
CA PRO A 40 17.98 -0.87 -5.89
C PRO A 40 17.45 -1.52 -7.18
N ILE A 41 18.22 -2.45 -7.74
CA ILE A 41 17.83 -3.24 -8.92
C ILE A 41 17.50 -4.68 -8.49
N VAL A 42 16.24 -5.07 -8.66
CA VAL A 42 15.75 -6.43 -8.40
C VAL A 42 15.53 -7.16 -9.72
N ILE A 43 16.19 -8.30 -9.88
CA ILE A 43 16.17 -9.09 -11.12
C ILE A 43 15.40 -10.39 -10.89
N ASP A 44 14.34 -10.57 -11.66
CA ASP A 44 13.55 -11.80 -11.76
C ASP A 44 13.89 -12.48 -13.09
N PRO A 45 14.77 -13.51 -13.10
CA PRO A 45 15.45 -13.94 -14.32
C PRO A 45 14.59 -14.71 -15.32
N ILE A 46 13.34 -15.04 -14.96
CA ILE A 46 12.28 -15.66 -15.78
C ILE A 46 12.81 -16.32 -17.07
N ILE A 47 13.36 -17.52 -16.94
CA ILE A 47 13.97 -18.24 -18.08
C ILE A 47 12.92 -19.09 -18.81
N LYS A 48 11.95 -19.62 -18.07
CA LYS A 48 10.89 -20.50 -18.59
C LYS A 48 9.56 -20.10 -18.00
N SER A 49 8.52 -20.08 -18.82
CA SER A 49 7.15 -19.80 -18.36
C SER A 49 6.61 -20.95 -17.50
N THR A 50 5.58 -20.68 -16.70
CA THR A 50 4.89 -21.72 -15.93
C THR A 50 4.20 -22.76 -16.83
N THR A 51 3.97 -22.46 -18.10
CA THR A 51 3.43 -23.38 -19.12
C THR A 51 4.53 -24.15 -19.86
N GLY A 52 5.80 -23.79 -19.66
CA GLY A 52 6.95 -24.53 -20.15
C GLY A 52 7.63 -23.95 -21.40
N ALA A 53 7.10 -22.88 -21.98
CA ALA A 53 7.77 -22.14 -23.06
C ALA A 53 9.09 -21.51 -22.56
N THR A 54 10.15 -21.61 -23.37
CA THR A 54 11.43 -20.95 -23.10
C THR A 54 11.29 -19.45 -23.42
N LEU A 55 11.59 -18.59 -22.44
CA LEU A 55 11.39 -17.15 -22.54
C LEU A 55 12.70 -16.39 -22.78
N LEU A 56 13.83 -16.91 -22.32
CA LEU A 56 15.16 -16.40 -22.65
C LEU A 56 15.75 -17.24 -23.78
N LYS A 57 16.09 -16.62 -24.92
CA LYS A 57 16.80 -17.33 -26.00
C LYS A 57 18.11 -17.94 -25.47
N LYS A 58 18.39 -19.20 -25.81
CA LYS A 58 19.62 -19.89 -25.37
C LYS A 58 20.89 -19.10 -25.70
N SER A 59 20.94 -18.48 -26.89
CA SER A 59 22.05 -17.63 -27.31
C SER A 59 22.24 -16.38 -26.45
N ALA A 60 21.20 -15.93 -25.75
CA ALA A 60 21.24 -14.75 -24.88
C ALA A 60 21.70 -15.07 -23.45
N LEU A 61 21.84 -16.35 -23.07
CA LEU A 61 22.22 -16.74 -21.70
C LEU A 61 23.61 -16.24 -21.32
N HIS A 62 24.56 -16.22 -22.28
CA HIS A 62 25.89 -15.68 -22.06
C HIS A 62 25.83 -14.19 -21.72
N ASP A 63 25.17 -13.40 -22.57
CA ASP A 63 24.99 -11.96 -22.34
C ASP A 63 24.22 -11.68 -21.06
N TYR A 64 23.23 -12.51 -20.71
CA TYR A 64 22.47 -12.37 -19.47
C TYR A 64 23.37 -12.49 -18.24
N ARG A 65 24.23 -13.51 -18.22
CA ARG A 65 25.20 -13.73 -17.13
C ARG A 65 26.21 -12.58 -17.03
N LYS A 66 26.68 -12.07 -18.17
CA LYS A 66 27.74 -11.05 -18.23
C LYS A 66 27.23 -9.62 -18.02
N MET A 67 25.96 -9.34 -18.34
CA MET A 67 25.46 -7.96 -18.45
C MET A 67 24.21 -7.68 -17.61
N ILE A 68 23.40 -8.69 -17.27
CA ILE A 68 22.21 -8.49 -16.43
C ILE A 68 22.51 -8.84 -14.97
N ILE A 69 23.10 -10.00 -14.69
CA ILE A 69 23.39 -10.43 -13.30
C ILE A 69 24.26 -9.41 -12.53
N PRO A 70 25.30 -8.78 -13.12
CA PRO A 70 26.09 -7.77 -12.40
C PRO A 70 25.33 -6.50 -12.00
N LEU A 71 24.14 -6.27 -12.56
CA LEU A 71 23.30 -5.13 -12.19
C LEU A 71 22.48 -5.42 -10.93
N ALA A 72 22.38 -6.68 -10.48
CA ALA A 72 21.45 -7.04 -9.42
C ALA A 72 21.99 -6.68 -8.03
N ASP A 73 21.28 -5.77 -7.35
CA ASP A 73 21.31 -5.74 -5.89
C ASP A 73 20.67 -6.99 -5.32
N VAL A 74 19.58 -7.44 -5.94
CA VAL A 74 18.89 -8.68 -5.61
C VAL A 74 18.53 -9.45 -6.87
N ILE A 75 18.84 -10.73 -6.95
CA ILE A 75 18.33 -11.64 -7.97
C ILE A 75 17.50 -12.76 -7.34
N THR A 76 16.33 -13.06 -7.91
CA THR A 76 15.33 -13.98 -7.31
C THR A 76 15.07 -15.24 -8.14
N PRO A 77 16.09 -16.03 -8.55
CA PRO A 77 15.84 -17.22 -9.35
C PRO A 77 15.04 -18.27 -8.56
N ASN A 78 14.17 -19.02 -9.22
CA ASN A 78 13.72 -20.31 -8.68
C ASN A 78 14.81 -21.38 -8.81
N LYS A 79 14.60 -22.57 -8.22
CA LYS A 79 15.55 -23.70 -8.30
C LYS A 79 16.03 -24.04 -9.71
N TYR A 80 15.10 -24.06 -10.66
CA TYR A 80 15.41 -24.39 -12.05
C TYR A 80 16.27 -23.30 -12.69
N GLU A 81 15.87 -22.04 -12.53
CA GLU A 81 16.62 -20.89 -13.04
C GLU A 81 18.01 -20.80 -12.43
N ALA A 82 18.12 -21.04 -11.11
CA ALA A 82 19.40 -21.05 -10.42
C ALA A 82 20.34 -22.11 -11.01
N LYS A 83 19.82 -23.31 -11.33
CA LYS A 83 20.59 -24.35 -12.04
C LYS A 83 20.99 -23.92 -13.45
N VAL A 84 20.09 -23.31 -14.22
CA VAL A 84 20.41 -22.85 -15.58
C VAL A 84 21.44 -21.73 -15.56
N LEU A 85 21.33 -20.78 -14.64
CA LEU A 85 22.27 -19.65 -14.52
C LEU A 85 23.65 -20.11 -14.05
N SER A 86 23.73 -20.95 -13.02
CA SER A 86 25.00 -21.38 -12.43
C SER A 86 25.65 -22.60 -13.10
N GLY A 87 24.85 -23.46 -13.75
CA GLY A 87 25.25 -24.81 -14.13
C GLY A 87 25.25 -25.83 -12.98
N ILE A 88 24.83 -25.44 -11.76
CA ILE A 88 24.97 -26.22 -10.54
C ILE A 88 23.61 -26.50 -9.89
N SER A 89 23.33 -27.77 -9.57
CA SER A 89 22.07 -28.17 -8.91
C SER A 89 22.04 -27.89 -7.41
N ASN A 90 23.19 -27.89 -6.73
CA ASN A 90 23.27 -27.63 -5.30
C ASN A 90 22.98 -26.14 -5.01
N ILE A 91 21.97 -25.86 -4.16
CA ILE A 91 21.46 -24.51 -3.88
C ILE A 91 22.55 -23.57 -3.38
N ASN A 92 23.34 -24.00 -2.39
CA ASN A 92 24.42 -23.18 -1.81
C ASN A 92 25.50 -22.84 -2.85
N LYS A 93 25.95 -23.84 -3.62
CA LYS A 93 27.00 -23.66 -4.65
C LYS A 93 26.47 -22.83 -5.83
N SER A 94 25.22 -23.03 -6.20
CA SER A 94 24.51 -22.28 -7.25
C SER A 94 24.40 -20.80 -6.88
N ALA A 95 23.93 -20.48 -5.67
CA ALA A 95 23.84 -19.11 -5.17
C ALA A 95 25.22 -18.43 -5.16
N LYS A 96 26.25 -19.11 -4.65
CA LYS A 96 27.64 -18.60 -4.68
C LYS A 96 28.12 -18.32 -6.10
N LYS A 97 27.86 -19.22 -7.05
CA LYS A 97 28.28 -19.03 -8.45
C LYS A 97 27.57 -17.85 -9.11
N ILE A 98 26.29 -17.61 -8.78
CA ILE A 98 25.53 -16.45 -9.26
C ILE A 98 26.04 -15.16 -8.61
N GLN A 99 26.36 -15.17 -7.31
CA GLN A 99 26.97 -14.03 -6.63
C GLN A 99 28.35 -13.68 -7.24
N LEU A 100 29.17 -14.68 -7.58
CA LEU A 100 30.43 -14.48 -8.30
C LEU A 100 30.25 -13.92 -9.73
N MET A 101 29.05 -13.94 -10.29
CA MET A 101 28.72 -13.27 -11.55
C MET A 101 28.36 -11.78 -11.34
N GLY A 102 28.37 -11.28 -10.10
CA GLY A 102 28.20 -9.86 -9.78
C GLY A 102 26.88 -9.49 -9.08
N ALA A 103 26.01 -10.44 -8.75
CA ALA A 103 24.81 -10.13 -7.96
C ALA A 103 25.17 -9.94 -6.48
N ASN A 104 24.74 -8.83 -5.87
CA ASN A 104 25.03 -8.53 -4.45
C ASN A 104 24.33 -9.55 -3.52
N CYS A 105 23.03 -9.78 -3.75
CA CYS A 105 22.22 -10.75 -3.01
C CYS A 105 21.51 -11.74 -3.94
N VAL A 106 21.58 -13.03 -3.60
CA VAL A 106 20.92 -14.11 -4.34
C VAL A 106 19.86 -14.78 -3.47
N ILE A 107 18.61 -14.74 -3.94
CA ILE A 107 17.46 -15.37 -3.28
C ILE A 107 16.95 -16.52 -4.15
N ILE A 108 17.31 -17.75 -3.80
CA ILE A 108 16.78 -18.94 -4.47
C ILE A 108 15.41 -19.27 -3.88
N THR A 109 14.36 -18.96 -4.64
CA THR A 109 12.98 -19.18 -4.22
C THR A 109 12.59 -20.65 -4.29
N GLY A 110 11.82 -21.12 -3.30
CA GLY A 110 11.42 -22.54 -3.22
C GLY A 110 12.60 -23.50 -3.03
N ALA A 111 13.67 -23.05 -2.37
CA ALA A 111 14.84 -23.83 -2.00
C ALA A 111 14.48 -25.11 -1.25
N THR A 112 13.47 -25.06 -0.37
CA THR A 112 12.82 -26.24 0.21
C THR A 112 11.31 -26.08 0.11
N SER A 113 10.60 -27.19 -0.11
CA SER A 113 9.14 -27.18 -0.17
C SER A 113 8.58 -28.49 0.35
N SER A 114 7.60 -28.38 1.25
CA SER A 114 6.69 -29.45 1.65
C SER A 114 5.27 -29.10 1.18
N ASN A 115 4.24 -29.81 1.66
CA ASN A 115 2.84 -29.52 1.34
C ASN A 115 2.35 -28.21 1.96
N ILE A 116 2.80 -27.87 3.17
CA ILE A 116 2.32 -26.72 3.95
C ILE A 116 3.32 -25.56 4.03
N GLN A 117 4.60 -25.81 3.71
CA GLN A 117 5.69 -24.85 3.91
C GLN A 117 6.57 -24.76 2.66
N ILE A 118 7.03 -23.54 2.38
CA ILE A 118 7.99 -23.25 1.33
C ILE A 118 9.03 -22.26 1.85
N SER A 119 10.30 -22.54 1.61
CA SER A 119 11.39 -21.70 2.10
C SER A 119 12.28 -21.24 0.97
N ASP A 120 12.74 -20.00 1.10
CA ASP A 120 13.69 -19.38 0.19
C ASP A 120 15.06 -19.38 0.86
N PHE A 121 16.10 -19.66 0.07
CA PHE A 121 17.49 -19.58 0.51
C PHE A 121 18.07 -18.24 0.11
N ILE A 122 18.73 -17.55 1.03
CA ILE A 122 19.28 -16.21 0.80
C ILE A 122 20.78 -16.24 1.05
N LEU A 123 21.54 -15.65 0.13
CA LEU A 123 22.95 -15.36 0.24
C LEU A 123 23.15 -13.85 0.02
N GLU A 124 23.44 -13.13 1.10
CA GLU A 124 23.67 -11.67 1.14
C GLU A 124 25.01 -11.42 1.85
N GLU A 125 25.95 -10.71 1.22
CA GLU A 125 27.26 -10.37 1.85
C GLU A 125 27.96 -11.56 2.55
N ASN A 126 27.99 -12.72 1.90
CA ASN A 126 28.47 -14.02 2.43
C ASN A 126 27.65 -14.66 3.57
N LYS A 127 26.67 -13.96 4.14
CA LYS A 127 25.73 -14.52 5.13
C LYS A 127 24.68 -15.36 4.43
N LYS A 128 24.42 -16.54 5.00
CA LYS A 128 23.41 -17.48 4.49
C LYS A 128 22.32 -17.65 5.51
N TYR A 129 21.08 -17.54 5.06
CA TYR A 129 19.94 -17.83 5.91
C TYR A 129 18.75 -18.28 5.07
N VAL A 130 17.72 -18.78 5.75
CA VAL A 130 16.49 -19.28 5.14
C VAL A 130 15.32 -18.48 5.67
N ILE A 131 14.39 -18.12 4.78
CA ILE A 131 13.09 -17.55 5.16
C ILE A 131 11.98 -18.49 4.70
N SER A 132 11.29 -19.07 5.68
CA SER A 132 10.13 -19.93 5.47
C SER A 132 8.83 -19.14 5.44
N GLY A 133 7.83 -19.69 4.77
CA GLY A 133 6.46 -19.19 4.76
C GLY A 133 5.48 -20.31 4.43
N LYS A 134 4.19 -20.00 4.51
CA LYS A 134 3.12 -20.94 4.20
C LYS A 134 3.04 -21.19 2.69
N LYS A 135 2.74 -22.43 2.31
CA LYS A 135 2.51 -22.81 0.91
C LYS A 135 1.03 -23.06 0.68
N ILE A 136 0.55 -22.64 -0.48
CA ILE A 136 -0.76 -23.01 -1.01
C ILE A 136 -0.48 -23.92 -2.22
N PRO A 137 -0.95 -25.18 -2.24
CA PRO A 137 -0.65 -26.14 -3.30
C PRO A 137 -1.50 -25.88 -4.56
N ILE A 138 -1.44 -24.66 -5.10
CA ILE A 138 -2.18 -24.24 -6.29
C ILE A 138 -1.19 -23.78 -7.36
N ARG A 139 -1.35 -24.29 -8.58
CA ARG A 139 -0.64 -23.78 -9.76
C ARG A 139 -1.21 -22.42 -10.14
N ASN A 140 -0.36 -21.41 -10.21
CA ASN A 140 -0.75 -20.03 -10.50
C ASN A 140 0.27 -19.33 -11.41
N HIS A 141 -0.17 -18.26 -12.06
CA HIS A 141 0.70 -17.30 -12.74
C HIS A 141 0.78 -16.00 -11.95
N GLY A 142 1.98 -15.41 -11.94
CA GLY A 142 2.23 -14.07 -11.39
C GLY A 142 2.88 -14.05 -9.99
N SER A 143 2.95 -15.18 -9.28
CA SER A 143 3.57 -15.24 -7.94
C SER A 143 5.04 -14.80 -7.93
N GLY A 144 5.86 -15.28 -8.86
CA GLY A 144 7.25 -14.84 -9.00
C GLY A 144 7.37 -13.35 -9.29
N CYS A 145 6.59 -12.86 -10.27
CA CYS A 145 6.58 -11.44 -10.60
C CYS A 145 6.17 -10.54 -9.42
N ASN A 146 5.16 -10.98 -8.66
CA ASN A 146 4.68 -10.29 -7.46
C ASN A 146 5.73 -10.32 -6.34
N TYR A 147 6.46 -11.42 -6.20
CA TYR A 147 7.53 -11.56 -5.22
C TYR A 147 8.64 -10.54 -5.46
N SER A 148 9.21 -10.54 -6.68
CA SER A 148 10.30 -9.64 -7.06
C SER A 148 9.85 -8.17 -7.05
N ALA A 149 8.62 -7.86 -7.46
CA ALA A 149 8.08 -6.51 -7.39
C ALA A 149 7.87 -6.05 -5.93
N SER A 150 7.37 -6.93 -5.06
CA SER A 150 7.20 -6.60 -3.65
C SER A 150 8.53 -6.36 -2.95
N ILE A 151 9.59 -7.08 -3.32
CA ILE A 151 10.94 -6.82 -2.83
C ILE A 151 11.41 -5.44 -3.31
N ALA A 152 11.29 -5.13 -4.61
CA ALA A 152 11.70 -3.83 -5.17
C ALA A 152 11.02 -2.66 -4.45
N ILE A 153 9.71 -2.73 -4.21
CA ILE A 153 8.95 -1.72 -3.46
C ILE A 153 9.43 -1.61 -2.01
N SER A 154 9.78 -2.73 -1.38
CA SER A 154 10.26 -2.71 0.00
C SER A 154 11.64 -2.07 0.12
N LEU A 155 12.53 -2.33 -0.84
CA LEU A 155 13.86 -1.73 -0.92
C LEU A 155 13.79 -0.24 -1.26
N ALA A 156 12.89 0.17 -2.16
CA ALA A 156 12.59 1.59 -2.43
C ALA A 156 12.19 2.37 -1.15
N LYS A 157 11.56 1.68 -0.19
CA LYS A 157 11.20 2.25 1.12
C LYS A 157 12.35 2.23 2.14
N GLY A 158 13.55 1.84 1.74
CA GLY A 158 14.73 1.76 2.62
C GLY A 158 14.72 0.58 3.59
N ASN A 159 13.89 -0.44 3.39
CA ASN A 159 13.88 -1.61 4.27
C ASN A 159 15.03 -2.58 3.96
N THR A 160 15.41 -3.39 4.95
CA THR A 160 16.42 -4.45 4.81
C THR A 160 15.95 -5.59 3.90
N ILE A 161 16.88 -6.32 3.26
CA ILE A 161 16.55 -7.49 2.42
C ILE A 161 15.74 -8.52 3.22
N ARG A 162 16.13 -8.80 4.46
CA ARG A 162 15.41 -9.74 5.33
C ARG A 162 13.94 -9.35 5.53
N TYR A 163 13.66 -8.06 5.77
CA TYR A 163 12.29 -7.56 5.88
C TYR A 163 11.57 -7.64 4.52
N ALA A 164 12.22 -7.20 3.44
CA ALA A 164 11.66 -7.22 2.09
C ALA A 164 11.22 -8.62 1.66
N VAL A 165 12.04 -9.63 1.92
CA VAL A 165 11.72 -11.03 1.62
C VAL A 165 10.53 -11.52 2.42
N LYS A 166 10.49 -11.24 3.73
CA LYS A 166 9.35 -11.63 4.59
C LYS A 166 8.05 -10.99 4.11
N ALA A 167 8.05 -9.68 3.87
CA ALA A 167 6.91 -8.94 3.35
C ALA A 167 6.45 -9.47 1.98
N ALA A 168 7.40 -9.79 1.08
CA ALA A 168 7.10 -10.36 -0.23
C ALA A 168 6.47 -11.76 -0.15
N LYS A 169 6.93 -12.62 0.77
CA LYS A 169 6.30 -13.94 1.00
C LYS A 169 4.86 -13.80 1.48
N ASP A 170 4.61 -12.91 2.44
CA ASP A 170 3.27 -12.66 2.96
C ASP A 170 2.36 -12.08 1.86
N TYR A 171 2.86 -11.14 1.07
CA TYR A 171 2.16 -10.56 -0.07
C TYR A 171 1.77 -11.63 -1.11
N VAL A 172 2.72 -12.47 -1.52
CA VAL A 172 2.50 -13.53 -2.50
C VAL A 172 1.55 -14.59 -1.97
N TYR A 173 1.66 -14.97 -0.70
CA TYR A 173 0.73 -15.91 -0.08
C TYR A 173 -0.72 -15.41 -0.18
N GLN A 174 -0.96 -14.15 0.19
CA GLN A 174 -2.30 -13.55 0.07
C GLN A 174 -2.74 -13.44 -1.40
N SER A 175 -1.81 -13.17 -2.32
CA SER A 175 -2.12 -13.05 -3.75
C SER A 175 -2.48 -14.40 -4.39
N ILE A 176 -1.84 -15.49 -3.96
CA ILE A 176 -2.18 -16.85 -4.38
C ILE A 176 -3.50 -17.27 -3.75
N LYS A 177 -3.71 -16.99 -2.45
CA LYS A 177 -4.95 -17.32 -1.73
C LYS A 177 -6.18 -16.74 -2.41
N ASN A 178 -6.07 -15.52 -2.92
CA ASN A 178 -7.17 -14.82 -3.57
C ASN A 178 -7.13 -14.94 -5.11
N SER A 179 -6.30 -15.84 -5.65
CA SER A 179 -6.15 -16.01 -7.09
C SER A 179 -7.47 -16.38 -7.77
N LYS A 180 -7.69 -15.86 -8.97
CA LYS A 180 -8.93 -16.03 -9.73
C LYS A 180 -8.68 -16.89 -10.95
N ASN A 181 -9.66 -17.75 -11.27
CA ASN A 181 -9.67 -18.44 -12.55
C ASN A 181 -10.31 -17.50 -13.59
N ILE A 182 -9.50 -16.97 -14.51
CA ILE A 182 -9.96 -16.08 -15.57
C ILE A 182 -9.89 -16.86 -16.88
N GLY A 183 -11.05 -17.20 -17.44
CA GLY A 183 -11.15 -18.05 -18.62
C GLY A 183 -10.75 -19.50 -18.35
N LYS A 184 -10.11 -20.15 -19.33
CA LYS A 184 -9.71 -21.58 -19.30
C LYS A 184 -8.24 -21.80 -18.89
N GLY A 185 -7.54 -20.74 -18.47
CA GLY A 185 -6.12 -20.79 -18.11
C GLY A 185 -5.84 -21.28 -16.68
N VAL A 186 -4.61 -21.08 -16.21
CA VAL A 186 -4.28 -21.30 -14.79
C VAL A 186 -4.72 -20.11 -13.94
N HIS A 187 -4.82 -20.31 -12.63
CA HIS A 187 -5.17 -19.25 -11.68
C HIS A 187 -4.22 -18.04 -11.78
N ILE A 188 -4.78 -16.84 -11.88
CA ILE A 188 -4.02 -15.59 -11.87
C ILE A 188 -3.99 -15.06 -10.45
N THR A 189 -2.79 -14.86 -9.90
CA THR A 189 -2.63 -14.27 -8.57
C THR A 189 -3.31 -12.91 -8.53
N HIS A 190 -4.11 -12.67 -7.49
CA HIS A 190 -4.91 -11.47 -7.38
C HIS A 190 -4.84 -10.95 -5.95
N LYS A 191 -4.71 -9.64 -5.77
CA LYS A 191 -4.84 -9.03 -4.45
C LYS A 191 -6.31 -8.73 -4.22
N ASP A 192 -6.93 -9.36 -3.23
CA ASP A 192 -8.25 -8.94 -2.77
C ASP A 192 -8.14 -7.62 -2.01
N THR A 193 -7.94 -6.53 -2.76
CA THR A 193 -8.04 -5.18 -2.21
C THR A 193 -9.52 -4.86 -2.26
N SER A 194 -10.20 -4.89 -1.10
CA SER A 194 -11.61 -4.54 -1.07
C SER A 194 -11.83 -3.20 -1.79
N ASP A 195 -12.88 -3.11 -2.60
CA ASP A 195 -13.19 -1.89 -3.37
C ASP A 195 -13.18 -0.63 -2.48
N GLY A 196 -13.61 -0.78 -1.21
CA GLY A 196 -13.54 0.29 -0.22
C GLY A 196 -12.13 0.74 0.14
N MET A 197 -11.17 -0.18 0.28
CA MET A 197 -9.77 0.17 0.58
C MET A 197 -9.12 0.90 -0.59
N ARG A 198 -9.40 0.47 -1.83
CA ARG A 198 -8.92 1.18 -3.03
C ARG A 198 -9.50 2.59 -3.11
N LYS A 199 -10.82 2.74 -2.93
CA LYS A 199 -11.51 4.04 -2.94
C LYS A 199 -10.94 4.98 -1.87
N LEU A 200 -10.83 4.51 -0.63
CA LEU A 200 -10.27 5.32 0.45
C LEU A 200 -8.81 5.70 0.20
N SER A 201 -7.98 4.77 -0.30
CA SER A 201 -6.58 5.05 -0.64
C SER A 201 -6.45 6.13 -1.72
N TYR A 202 -7.24 6.04 -2.78
CA TYR A 202 -7.26 7.04 -3.84
C TYR A 202 -7.63 8.43 -3.31
N SER A 203 -8.70 8.53 -2.52
CA SER A 203 -9.13 9.80 -1.96
C SER A 203 -8.16 10.35 -0.90
N ILE A 204 -7.44 9.50 -0.14
CA ILE A 204 -6.34 9.93 0.72
C ILE A 204 -5.19 10.54 -0.09
N ASN A 205 -4.80 9.91 -1.20
CA ASN A 205 -3.76 10.45 -2.06
C ASN A 205 -4.18 11.78 -2.69
N HIS A 206 -5.43 11.88 -3.14
CA HIS A 206 -5.99 13.15 -3.62
C HIS A 206 -5.99 14.21 -2.52
N PHE A 207 -6.41 13.87 -1.30
CA PHE A 207 -6.36 14.78 -0.15
C PHE A 207 -4.96 15.36 0.06
N LYS A 208 -3.92 14.51 0.06
CA LYS A 208 -2.52 14.92 0.26
C LYS A 208 -2.03 15.89 -0.82
N GLN A 209 -2.56 15.77 -2.06
CA GLN A 209 -2.20 16.60 -3.19
C GLN A 209 -2.95 17.95 -3.23
N ILE A 210 -3.95 18.15 -2.36
CA ILE A 210 -4.65 19.44 -2.28
C ILE A 210 -3.64 20.51 -1.81
N LYS A 211 -3.44 21.56 -2.62
CA LYS A 211 -2.57 22.71 -2.29
C LYS A 211 -2.88 23.23 -0.87
N ASN A 212 -1.83 23.38 -0.05
CA ASN A 212 -1.87 23.88 1.32
C ASN A 212 -2.74 23.06 2.31
N ILE A 213 -3.04 21.79 2.01
CA ILE A 213 -3.90 20.96 2.88
C ILE A 213 -3.30 20.71 4.27
N TYR A 214 -1.98 20.77 4.41
CA TYR A 214 -1.30 20.66 5.70
C TYR A 214 -1.81 21.68 6.75
N LYS A 215 -2.41 22.80 6.32
CA LYS A 215 -2.96 23.83 7.21
C LYS A 215 -4.26 23.40 7.92
N VAL A 216 -4.98 22.41 7.40
CA VAL A 216 -6.22 21.90 8.00
C VAL A 216 -6.01 20.66 8.85
N ILE A 217 -4.77 20.20 9.02
CA ILE A 217 -4.43 19.09 9.91
C ILE A 217 -4.44 19.60 11.36
N PRO A 218 -5.25 19.02 12.26
CA PRO A 218 -5.28 19.39 13.68
C PRO A 218 -4.07 18.84 14.44
N GLU A 219 -3.86 19.26 15.69
CA GLU A 219 -2.80 18.74 16.55
C GLU A 219 -2.99 17.25 16.84
N CYS A 220 -4.24 16.83 17.07
CA CYS A 220 -4.57 15.41 17.18
C CYS A 220 -4.52 14.65 15.84
N GLN A 221 -4.10 15.31 14.76
CA GLN A 221 -3.95 14.77 13.40
C GLN A 221 -5.28 14.32 12.77
N THR A 222 -5.26 14.02 11.47
CA THR A 222 -6.46 13.68 10.70
C THR A 222 -6.57 12.17 10.47
N ASN A 223 -7.77 11.62 10.56
CA ASN A 223 -8.09 10.30 10.05
C ASN A 223 -9.21 10.41 9.02
N PHE A 224 -9.17 9.54 8.02
CA PHE A 224 -10.13 9.50 6.92
C PHE A 224 -10.66 8.07 6.82
N VAL A 225 -11.98 7.92 6.92
CA VAL A 225 -12.61 6.61 7.06
C VAL A 225 -13.60 6.30 5.96
N PHE A 226 -13.81 5.01 5.72
CA PHE A 226 -14.88 4.50 4.85
C PHE A 226 -15.48 3.20 5.37
N ALA A 227 -16.78 3.20 5.61
CA ALA A 227 -17.51 2.09 6.16
C ALA A 227 -18.11 1.15 5.10
N LYS A 228 -18.24 -0.13 5.46
CA LYS A 228 -19.14 -1.07 4.77
C LYS A 228 -20.58 -0.56 4.78
N LYS A 229 -21.46 -1.20 4.02
CA LYS A 229 -22.91 -0.95 4.14
C LYS A 229 -23.37 -1.35 5.55
N ASN A 230 -24.17 -0.50 6.20
CA ASN A 230 -24.75 -0.73 7.53
C ASN A 230 -23.71 -1.18 8.59
N PRO A 231 -22.65 -0.39 8.82
CA PRO A 231 -21.60 -0.75 9.77
C PRO A 231 -22.16 -0.81 11.19
N LYS A 232 -21.85 -1.89 11.93
CA LYS A 232 -22.30 -2.07 13.31
C LYS A 232 -21.19 -1.78 14.31
N ILE A 233 -19.96 -2.17 13.96
CA ILE A 233 -18.78 -2.06 14.82
C ILE A 233 -17.63 -1.37 14.09
N ILE A 234 -16.64 -0.92 14.84
CA ILE A 234 -15.44 -0.25 14.28
C ILE A 234 -14.69 -1.13 13.28
N LYS A 235 -14.73 -2.46 13.45
CA LYS A 235 -14.16 -3.43 12.48
C LYS A 235 -14.90 -3.46 11.13
N ASP A 236 -16.03 -2.77 10.97
CA ASP A 236 -16.71 -2.57 9.69
C ASP A 236 -16.27 -1.28 8.97
N VAL A 237 -15.38 -0.51 9.57
CA VAL A 237 -14.95 0.80 9.08
C VAL A 237 -13.46 0.77 8.76
N LEU A 238 -13.11 1.04 7.50
CA LEU A 238 -11.73 1.29 7.12
C LEU A 238 -11.28 2.65 7.66
N GLY A 239 -10.07 2.71 8.19
CA GLY A 239 -9.39 3.94 8.58
C GLY A 239 -7.89 3.74 8.54
N ILE A 240 -7.13 4.80 8.79
CA ILE A 240 -5.67 4.73 8.87
C ILE A 240 -5.31 4.32 10.29
N SER A 241 -4.54 3.25 10.51
CA SER A 241 -4.17 2.76 11.85
C SER A 241 -3.33 3.74 12.66
N GLY A 242 -2.52 4.56 11.99
CA GLY A 242 -2.01 5.82 12.52
C GLY A 242 -2.94 6.95 12.08
N ARG A 243 -2.43 7.95 11.36
CA ARG A 243 -3.17 9.14 10.93
C ARG A 243 -2.49 9.81 9.72
N LEU A 244 -3.18 10.75 9.09
CA LEU A 244 -2.57 11.76 8.22
C LEU A 244 -1.95 12.85 9.10
N VAL A 245 -0.63 12.97 9.01
CA VAL A 245 0.17 13.87 9.86
C VAL A 245 0.88 14.91 9.01
N LYS A 246 1.10 16.08 9.61
CA LYS A 246 1.85 17.16 8.98
C LYS A 246 3.35 16.87 9.08
N SER A 247 4.05 16.90 7.94
CA SER A 247 5.51 16.88 7.85
C SER A 247 5.96 18.13 7.10
N GLY A 248 6.33 19.19 7.83
CA GLY A 248 6.59 20.50 7.24
C GLY A 248 5.36 21.07 6.52
N LYS A 249 5.44 21.24 5.19
CA LYS A 249 4.32 21.68 4.32
C LYS A 249 3.63 20.50 3.61
N GLU A 250 4.03 19.28 3.89
CA GLU A 250 3.42 18.08 3.32
C GLU A 250 2.52 17.37 4.34
N VAL A 251 1.67 16.50 3.82
CA VAL A 251 0.88 15.57 4.63
C VAL A 251 1.31 14.16 4.27
N VAL A 252 1.71 13.40 5.28
CA VAL A 252 2.14 12.00 5.13
C VAL A 252 1.17 11.07 5.84
N THR A 253 1.07 9.84 5.34
CA THR A 253 0.25 8.80 5.96
C THR A 253 1.12 8.02 6.94
N ALA A 254 0.85 8.16 8.23
CA ALA A 254 1.44 7.32 9.26
C ALA A 254 0.57 6.07 9.45
N GLY A 255 1.10 4.89 9.15
CA GLY A 255 0.39 3.62 9.25
C GLY A 255 -0.31 3.18 7.96
N GLU A 256 -1.20 2.20 8.08
CA GLU A 256 -1.85 1.51 6.96
C GLU A 256 -3.37 1.68 6.98
N ILE A 257 -4.02 1.55 5.82
CA ILE A 257 -5.49 1.49 5.77
C ILE A 257 -5.92 0.09 6.20
N VAL A 258 -6.68 0.01 7.29
CA VAL A 258 -7.16 -1.25 7.86
C VAL A 258 -8.57 -1.10 8.41
N TYR A 259 -9.30 -2.20 8.49
CA TYR A 259 -10.57 -2.21 9.22
C TYR A 259 -10.32 -1.99 10.71
N GLY A 260 -11.08 -1.08 11.30
CA GLY A 260 -10.90 -0.64 12.67
C GLY A 260 -9.71 0.30 12.88
N GLY A 261 -9.09 0.83 11.82
CA GLY A 261 -7.94 1.73 11.93
C GLY A 261 -8.24 3.05 12.63
N SER A 262 -9.52 3.46 12.74
CA SER A 262 -9.90 4.72 13.36
C SER A 262 -11.10 4.57 14.30
N GLN A 263 -10.84 4.64 15.60
CA GLN A 263 -11.87 4.64 16.63
C GLN A 263 -12.76 5.88 16.53
N HIS A 264 -12.20 7.09 16.67
CA HIS A 264 -12.97 8.33 16.79
C HIS A 264 -13.84 8.65 15.57
N VAL A 265 -13.23 8.76 14.38
CA VAL A 265 -13.96 9.09 13.14
C VAL A 265 -14.84 7.91 12.71
N GLY A 266 -14.43 6.67 13.03
CA GLY A 266 -15.22 5.47 12.78
C GLY A 266 -16.50 5.44 13.62
N THR A 267 -16.43 5.82 14.90
CA THR A 267 -17.62 5.97 15.74
C THR A 267 -18.55 7.03 15.17
N ALA A 268 -18.01 8.19 14.76
CA ALA A 268 -18.83 9.25 14.19
C ALA A 268 -19.60 8.77 12.95
N VAL A 269 -18.93 8.12 11.99
CA VAL A 269 -19.59 7.65 10.76
C VAL A 269 -20.63 6.56 11.04
N ILE A 270 -20.38 5.66 12.00
CA ILE A 270 -21.37 4.65 12.41
C ILE A 270 -22.63 5.32 12.97
N GLN A 271 -22.48 6.33 13.82
CA GLN A 271 -23.64 7.00 14.42
C GLN A 271 -24.45 7.80 13.42
N VAL A 272 -23.80 8.50 12.48
CA VAL A 272 -24.52 9.16 11.38
C VAL A 272 -25.23 8.12 10.51
N ASN A 273 -24.55 7.00 10.20
CA ASN A 273 -25.10 5.96 9.33
C ASN A 273 -26.39 5.32 9.88
N LYS A 274 -26.52 5.18 11.21
CA LYS A 274 -27.74 4.64 11.84
C LYS A 274 -29.01 5.38 11.42
N LYS A 275 -28.91 6.70 11.19
CA LYS A 275 -30.04 7.53 10.73
C LYS A 275 -30.00 7.78 9.22
N PHE A 276 -28.81 7.82 8.63
CA PHE A 276 -28.57 8.13 7.22
C PHE A 276 -27.70 7.04 6.57
N PRO A 277 -28.28 5.89 6.15
CA PRO A 277 -27.54 4.70 5.69
C PRO A 277 -26.62 4.96 4.48
N GLU A 278 -26.89 6.01 3.71
CA GLU A 278 -26.08 6.44 2.57
C GLU A 278 -24.74 7.06 2.99
N VAL A 279 -24.65 7.65 4.18
CA VAL A 279 -23.42 8.30 4.69
C VAL A 279 -22.49 7.23 5.23
N ARG A 280 -21.35 7.03 4.56
CA ARG A 280 -20.41 5.96 4.88
C ARG A 280 -18.97 6.41 4.99
N SER A 281 -18.67 7.69 4.75
CA SER A 281 -17.31 8.22 4.84
C SER A 281 -17.29 9.50 5.67
N ALA A 282 -16.18 9.71 6.37
CA ALA A 282 -15.95 10.92 7.13
C ALA A 282 -14.45 11.22 7.27
N ILE A 283 -14.11 12.51 7.41
CA ILE A 283 -12.75 12.97 7.72
C ILE A 283 -12.83 14.00 8.84
N ASN A 284 -11.86 13.99 9.76
CA ASN A 284 -11.72 15.06 10.75
C ASN A 284 -10.63 16.06 10.33
N ILE A 285 -10.93 17.35 10.43
CA ILE A 285 -9.99 18.43 10.16
C ILE A 285 -10.03 19.47 11.28
N LYS A 286 -8.96 20.28 11.35
CA LYS A 286 -8.82 21.39 12.30
C LYS A 286 -10.05 22.30 12.23
N TYR A 287 -10.54 22.70 13.40
CA TYR A 287 -11.58 23.71 13.47
C TYR A 287 -11.06 25.08 13.02
N ASP A 288 -11.81 25.68 12.10
CA ASP A 288 -11.61 27.06 11.64
C ASP A 288 -13.00 27.69 11.41
N PRO A 289 -13.33 28.79 12.11
CA PRO A 289 -14.58 29.52 11.88
C PRO A 289 -14.81 29.93 10.42
N LYS A 290 -13.74 30.21 9.66
CA LYS A 290 -13.82 30.57 8.24
C LYS A 290 -14.34 29.40 7.39
N ILE A 291 -13.91 28.17 7.71
CA ILE A 291 -14.41 26.94 7.06
C ILE A 291 -15.91 26.78 7.33
N ILE A 292 -16.35 26.99 8.56
CA ILE A 292 -17.77 26.92 8.95
C ILE A 292 -18.61 27.98 8.22
N ALA A 293 -18.14 29.22 8.17
CA ALA A 293 -18.82 30.31 7.46
C ALA A 293 -18.95 30.00 5.96
N LYS A 294 -17.87 29.53 5.33
CA LYS A 294 -17.87 29.12 3.91
C LYS A 294 -18.81 27.95 3.65
N ALA A 295 -18.92 27.02 4.60
CA ALA A 295 -19.82 25.89 4.48
C ALA A 295 -21.29 26.30 4.47
N LYS A 296 -21.67 27.17 5.41
CA LYS A 296 -23.02 27.76 5.46
C LYS A 296 -23.33 28.53 4.17
N LYS A 297 -22.41 29.37 3.69
CA LYS A 297 -22.56 30.10 2.41
C LYS A 297 -22.72 29.15 1.21
N SER A 298 -22.07 28.00 1.26
CA SER A 298 -22.14 26.96 0.22
C SER A 298 -23.37 26.05 0.33
N LYS A 299 -24.34 26.38 1.21
CA LYS A 299 -25.57 25.62 1.47
C LYS A 299 -25.35 24.19 1.97
N PHE A 300 -24.21 23.92 2.61
CA PHE A 300 -24.01 22.64 3.31
C PHE A 300 -24.83 22.58 4.60
N THR A 301 -25.27 21.38 4.97
CA THR A 301 -25.91 21.13 6.27
C THR A 301 -24.85 21.08 7.36
N VAL A 302 -24.74 22.17 8.13
CA VAL A 302 -23.75 22.32 9.21
C VAL A 302 -24.44 22.21 10.57
N LEU A 303 -24.07 21.21 11.35
CA LEU A 303 -24.55 20.99 12.71
C LEU A 303 -23.41 21.16 13.72
N SER A 304 -23.76 21.29 14.99
CA SER A 304 -22.79 21.38 16.08
C SER A 304 -23.36 20.87 17.38
N TYR A 305 -22.47 20.34 18.22
CA TYR A 305 -22.79 20.02 19.60
C TYR A 305 -21.80 20.70 20.54
N ASP A 306 -22.27 20.94 21.77
CA ASP A 306 -21.49 21.54 22.84
C ASP A 306 -21.08 20.45 23.83
N ARG A 307 -19.77 20.30 24.04
CA ARG A 307 -19.19 19.29 24.94
C ARG A 307 -19.46 19.59 26.42
N ASN A 308 -19.76 20.84 26.76
CA ASN A 308 -20.11 21.22 28.14
C ASN A 308 -21.48 20.66 28.56
N LYS A 309 -22.34 20.33 27.59
CA LYS A 309 -23.66 19.74 27.83
C LYS A 309 -23.63 18.20 27.93
N GLU A 310 -22.46 17.59 27.82
CA GLU A 310 -22.32 16.13 27.89
C GLU A 310 -22.53 15.62 29.32
N PRO A 311 -23.44 14.66 29.56
CA PRO A 311 -23.67 14.07 30.87
C PRO A 311 -22.39 13.46 31.46
N LYS A 312 -22.17 13.63 32.77
CA LYS A 312 -20.98 13.08 33.47
C LYS A 312 -20.79 11.57 33.27
N LYS A 313 -21.90 10.80 33.25
CA LYS A 313 -21.89 9.34 32.99
C LYS A 313 -21.38 8.98 31.60
N SER A 314 -21.59 9.84 30.59
CA SER A 314 -21.03 9.67 29.25
C SER A 314 -19.55 10.07 29.21
N LYS A 315 -19.17 11.18 29.84
CA LYS A 315 -17.75 11.62 29.90
C LYS A 315 -16.81 10.56 30.49
N GLN A 316 -17.28 9.75 31.44
CA GLN A 316 -16.51 8.68 32.09
C GLN A 316 -16.40 7.40 31.26
N LYS A 317 -17.28 7.17 30.28
CA LYS A 317 -17.24 6.00 29.42
C LYS A 317 -16.40 6.28 28.18
N GLU A 318 -15.27 5.58 28.09
CA GLU A 318 -14.33 5.71 26.97
C GLU A 318 -15.05 5.55 25.62
N ASN A 319 -14.71 6.40 24.64
CA ASN A 319 -15.28 6.44 23.30
C ASN A 319 -16.77 6.84 23.19
N SER A 320 -17.42 7.22 24.29
CA SER A 320 -18.86 7.52 24.26
C SER A 320 -19.19 8.98 23.90
N SER A 321 -18.27 9.93 24.13
CA SER A 321 -18.51 11.36 23.89
C SER A 321 -18.78 11.71 22.43
N ILE A 322 -18.05 11.09 21.49
CA ILE A 322 -18.32 11.28 20.06
C ILE A 322 -19.69 10.72 19.71
N SER A 323 -20.02 9.54 20.24
CA SER A 323 -21.31 8.92 19.98
C SER A 323 -22.46 9.78 20.47
N TRP A 324 -22.36 10.30 21.70
CA TRP A 324 -23.32 11.21 22.31
C TRP A 324 -23.44 12.51 21.51
N GLY A 325 -22.32 13.18 21.20
CA GLY A 325 -22.34 14.46 20.50
C GLY A 325 -22.97 14.38 19.11
N ILE A 326 -22.65 13.33 18.36
CA ILE A 326 -23.27 13.06 17.07
C ILE A 326 -24.77 12.77 17.25
N PHE A 327 -25.13 11.81 18.10
CA PHE A 327 -26.53 11.42 18.30
C PHE A 327 -27.44 12.62 18.65
N ASN A 328 -27.00 13.51 19.55
CA ASN A 328 -27.80 14.64 20.00
C ASN A 328 -27.87 15.81 19.01
N THR A 329 -27.01 15.84 17.99
CA THR A 329 -27.04 16.93 16.99
C THR A 329 -27.82 16.54 15.73
N LEU A 330 -28.00 15.24 15.46
CA LEU A 330 -28.64 14.77 14.22
C LEU A 330 -30.10 15.21 14.12
N ASN A 331 -30.42 15.96 13.08
CA ASN A 331 -31.77 16.43 12.76
C ASN A 331 -32.40 15.61 11.62
N ALA A 332 -33.43 16.12 10.94
CA ALA A 332 -34.10 15.44 9.84
C ALA A 332 -33.27 15.36 8.54
N LYS A 333 -32.28 16.25 8.35
CA LYS A 333 -31.45 16.31 7.14
C LYS A 333 -30.08 15.65 7.39
N SER A 334 -29.58 14.96 6.37
CA SER A 334 -28.26 14.33 6.42
C SER A 334 -27.18 15.41 6.59
N PRO A 335 -26.27 15.29 7.58
CA PRO A 335 -25.25 16.31 7.83
C PRO A 335 -24.12 16.21 6.81
N ASP A 336 -23.70 17.36 6.29
CA ASP A 336 -22.42 17.46 5.57
C ASP A 336 -21.27 17.70 6.54
N ILE A 337 -21.52 18.47 7.60
CA ILE A 337 -20.53 18.88 8.58
C ILE A 337 -21.10 18.82 9.98
N ILE A 338 -20.34 18.27 10.92
CA ILE A 338 -20.59 18.40 12.35
C ILE A 338 -19.33 18.93 13.01
N TYR A 339 -19.43 19.96 13.85
CA TYR A 339 -18.27 20.49 14.58
C TYR A 339 -18.54 20.68 16.07
N HIS A 340 -17.47 20.81 16.85
CA HIS A 340 -17.52 21.26 18.24
C HIS A 340 -16.37 22.23 18.52
N LYS A 341 -16.59 23.15 19.46
CA LYS A 341 -15.60 24.16 19.87
C LYS A 341 -14.58 23.68 20.91
N GLY A 342 -14.56 22.38 21.20
CA GLY A 342 -13.64 21.79 22.17
C GLY A 342 -14.21 21.78 23.59
N ASP A 343 -13.38 21.35 24.54
CA ASP A 343 -13.60 21.37 25.99
C ASP A 343 -12.19 21.35 26.65
N VAL A 344 -12.08 21.44 27.97
CA VAL A 344 -10.81 21.30 28.69
C VAL A 344 -10.12 20.00 28.29
N GLY A 345 -8.91 20.10 27.73
CA GLY A 345 -8.13 18.96 27.22
C GLY A 345 -8.67 18.31 25.93
N LYS A 346 -9.64 18.92 25.24
CA LYS A 346 -10.21 18.44 23.98
C LYS A 346 -10.11 19.51 22.90
N GLU A 347 -9.25 19.28 21.91
CA GLU A 347 -9.07 20.17 20.76
C GLU A 347 -10.40 20.37 19.99
N PRO A 348 -10.74 21.60 19.57
CA PRO A 348 -11.88 21.87 18.67
C PRO A 348 -11.74 21.13 17.33
N MET A 349 -12.84 20.62 16.78
CA MET A 349 -12.77 19.73 15.60
C MET A 349 -13.94 19.94 14.64
N ILE A 350 -13.68 19.75 13.34
CA ILE A 350 -14.68 19.63 12.28
C ILE A 350 -14.67 18.20 11.74
N LEU A 351 -15.83 17.57 11.64
CA LEU A 351 -16.07 16.32 10.93
C LEU A 351 -16.83 16.63 9.64
N ILE A 352 -16.30 16.20 8.50
CA ILE A 352 -16.97 16.31 7.19
C ILE A 352 -17.39 14.91 6.78
N PHE A 353 -18.67 14.76 6.42
CA PHE A 353 -19.29 13.49 6.08
C PHE A 353 -19.63 13.41 4.59
N GLY A 354 -19.73 12.19 4.08
CA GLY A 354 -20.13 11.96 2.70
C GLY A 354 -20.55 10.52 2.42
N LYS A 355 -21.17 10.32 1.25
CA LYS A 355 -21.63 8.99 0.83
C LYS A 355 -20.48 8.01 0.56
N ASN A 356 -19.34 8.56 0.14
CA ASN A 356 -18.11 7.86 -0.16
C ASN A 356 -16.91 8.82 0.04
N PRO A 357 -15.67 8.32 0.00
CA PRO A 357 -14.49 9.15 0.19
C PRO A 357 -14.36 10.30 -0.83
N ASP A 358 -14.75 10.10 -2.09
CA ASP A 358 -14.65 11.17 -3.10
C ASP A 358 -15.61 12.33 -2.84
N ASP A 359 -16.82 12.05 -2.32
CA ASP A 359 -17.78 13.07 -1.87
C ASP A 359 -17.19 13.93 -0.75
N VAL A 360 -16.52 13.29 0.22
CA VAL A 360 -15.82 14.00 1.31
C VAL A 360 -14.72 14.92 0.77
N ILE A 361 -13.91 14.43 -0.19
CA ILE A 361 -12.84 15.24 -0.80
C ILE A 361 -13.39 16.43 -1.58
N LYS A 362 -14.47 16.26 -2.34
CA LYS A 362 -15.14 17.38 -3.02
C LYS A 362 -15.56 18.47 -2.02
N LYS A 363 -16.10 18.08 -0.87
CA LYS A 363 -16.47 19.02 0.21
C LYS A 363 -15.24 19.71 0.79
N VAL A 364 -14.19 18.97 1.16
CA VAL A 364 -12.92 19.53 1.67
C VAL A 364 -12.33 20.56 0.68
N SER A 365 -12.22 20.20 -0.60
CA SER A 365 -11.68 21.07 -1.65
C SER A 365 -12.49 22.35 -1.86
N LYS A 366 -13.81 22.30 -1.66
CA LYS A 366 -14.69 23.49 -1.73
C LYS A 366 -14.55 24.39 -0.49
N LEU A 367 -14.29 23.81 0.68
CA LEU A 367 -14.35 24.49 1.97
C LEU A 367 -13.03 25.14 2.42
N ARG A 368 -11.92 24.84 1.75
CA ARG A 368 -10.60 25.37 2.14
C ARG A 368 -10.55 26.92 2.12
N PRO A 369 -9.93 27.56 3.12
CA PRO A 369 -9.87 29.02 3.21
C PRO A 369 -8.81 29.69 2.31
N TYR A 370 -7.86 28.93 1.76
CA TYR A 370 -6.68 29.48 1.09
C TYR A 370 -6.59 28.94 -0.34
N HIS A 371 -6.87 29.79 -1.33
CA HIS A 371 -6.52 29.57 -2.74
C HIS A 371 -5.14 30.18 -3.03
#